data_AF-A0A3Q3ADU1-F1
#
_entry.id   AF-A0A3Q3ADU1-F1
#
_cell.length_a   1.000
_cell.length_b   1.000
_cell.length_c   1.000
_cell.angle_alpha   90.00
_cell.angle_beta   90.00
_cell.angle_gamma   90.00
#
_symmetry.space_group_name_H-M   'P 1'
#
loop_
_entity.id
_entity.type
_entity.pdbx_description
1 polymer ?
#
loop_
_entity_poly.entity_id
_entity_poly.type
_entity_poly.pdbx_seq_one_letter_code
_entity_poly.pdbx_strand_id
1 'polypeptide(L)'
;MVTYSKADSAMGHLCISKMHVPYHYKLFTSKEQHKMVVRSLCRLQESGFYYGSINGKQANALLENEPTGTFLVRDSADIHYFYTISVKTALGVRNLRIQVDNNSFYMSTDPMKSDCVPHFDCILKLIKHYMPLGIGAKVTFIYSKGETAPLELIKPLYHTTSSLQHLCRKQINRDMSAPSERDQLPVSVQQYLFDYNETPR
;
A
#
# COMPACT_ATOMS: atom_id res chain seq x y z
N MET A 1 -1.14 6.05 -51.53
CA MET A 1 -2.22 5.21 -52.07
C MET A 1 -2.27 3.93 -51.25
N VAL A 2 -3.45 3.63 -50.71
CA VAL A 2 -3.78 2.60 -49.71
C VAL A 2 -3.73 1.20 -50.35
N THR A 3 -3.34 0.15 -49.61
CA THR A 3 -4.27 -0.95 -49.20
C THR A 3 -3.63 -2.02 -48.29
N TYR A 4 -4.43 -2.36 -47.29
CA TYR A 4 -4.41 -3.35 -46.21
C TYR A 4 -4.19 -4.82 -46.59
N SER A 5 -3.77 -5.62 -45.59
CA SER A 5 -4.43 -6.86 -45.10
C SER A 5 -3.60 -7.49 -43.97
N LYS A 6 -4.09 -8.24 -42.97
CA LYS A 6 -5.37 -8.45 -42.27
C LYS A 6 -4.99 -9.47 -41.16
N ALA A 7 -5.47 -9.35 -39.93
CA ALA A 7 -5.43 -10.46 -38.98
C ALA A 7 -6.62 -10.39 -38.02
N ASP A 8 -7.24 -11.55 -37.83
CA ASP A 8 -8.57 -11.81 -37.30
C ASP A 8 -8.71 -11.70 -35.77
N SER A 9 -9.87 -11.17 -35.39
CA SER A 9 -10.84 -11.61 -34.37
C SER A 9 -10.38 -12.50 -33.21
N ALA A 10 -10.54 -11.99 -31.98
CA ALA A 10 -10.96 -12.80 -30.84
C ALA A 10 -11.81 -11.96 -29.86
N MET A 11 -13.02 -12.44 -29.64
CA MET A 11 -14.01 -11.97 -28.68
C MET A 11 -13.49 -12.04 -27.23
N GLY A 12 -13.84 -11.01 -26.46
CA GLY A 12 -13.61 -10.96 -25.01
C GLY A 12 -14.16 -9.66 -24.41
N HIS A 13 -15.46 -9.43 -24.58
CA HIS A 13 -16.16 -8.33 -23.92
C HIS A 13 -16.17 -8.55 -22.40
N LEU A 14 -15.26 -7.90 -21.68
CA LEU A 14 -15.55 -7.42 -20.32
C LEU A 14 -15.82 -5.93 -20.41
N CYS A 15 -17.07 -5.57 -20.15
CA CYS A 15 -17.53 -4.19 -20.04
C CYS A 15 -16.82 -3.51 -18.85
N ILE A 16 -15.65 -2.94 -19.10
CA ILE A 16 -15.04 -1.97 -18.19
C ILE A 16 -15.82 -0.67 -18.39
N SER A 17 -16.67 -0.36 -17.41
CA SER A 17 -17.36 0.92 -17.29
C SER A 17 -16.37 2.06 -17.54
N LYS A 18 -16.64 2.86 -18.58
CA LYS A 18 -15.92 4.10 -18.93
C LYS A 18 -16.01 5.10 -17.78
N MET A 19 -15.11 5.00 -16.81
CA MET A 19 -14.80 6.07 -15.88
C MET A 19 -13.56 6.76 -16.44
N HIS A 20 -13.71 8.01 -16.85
CA HIS A 20 -12.64 8.86 -17.34
C HIS A 20 -11.66 9.15 -16.19
N VAL A 21 -10.73 8.24 -15.96
CA VAL A 21 -9.56 8.45 -15.10
C VAL A 21 -8.44 8.90 -16.05
N PRO A 22 -7.85 10.09 -15.88
CA PRO A 22 -6.66 10.44 -16.65
C PRO A 22 -5.60 9.39 -16.33
N TYR A 23 -5.26 8.57 -17.33
CA TYR A 23 -4.22 7.55 -17.22
C TYR A 23 -2.87 8.24 -16.99
N HIS A 24 -2.54 8.50 -15.73
CA HIS A 24 -1.22 8.96 -15.35
C HIS A 24 -0.30 7.75 -15.28
N TYR A 25 0.35 7.43 -16.40
CA TYR A 25 1.38 6.40 -16.44
C TYR A 25 2.51 6.79 -15.47
N LYS A 26 2.74 5.95 -14.47
CA LYS A 26 3.88 6.10 -13.57
C LYS A 26 5.12 5.57 -14.27
N LEU A 27 6.18 6.35 -14.26
CA LEU A 27 7.47 5.95 -14.81
C LEU A 27 8.22 5.13 -13.77
N PHE A 28 8.68 3.95 -14.18
CA PHE A 28 9.57 3.13 -13.37
C PHE A 28 11.01 3.43 -13.75
N THR A 29 11.87 3.62 -12.75
CA THR A 29 13.30 3.85 -12.97
C THR A 29 14.04 2.56 -13.30
N SER A 30 13.55 1.41 -12.83
CA SER A 30 14.16 0.10 -13.06
C SER A 30 13.12 -1.03 -13.10
N LYS A 31 13.53 -2.20 -13.62
CA LYS A 31 12.71 -3.42 -13.64
C LYS A 31 12.47 -3.94 -12.22
N GLU A 32 13.44 -3.74 -11.34
CA GLU A 32 13.42 -4.10 -9.93
C GLU A 32 12.37 -3.26 -9.18
N GLN A 33 12.36 -1.95 -9.43
CA GLN A 33 11.35 -1.05 -8.88
C GLN A 33 9.95 -1.46 -9.35
N HIS A 34 9.78 -1.76 -10.63
CA HIS A 34 8.51 -2.26 -11.17
C HIS A 34 8.05 -3.53 -10.44
N LYS A 35 8.91 -4.55 -10.32
CA LYS A 35 8.57 -5.80 -9.61
C LYS A 35 8.19 -5.54 -8.15
N MET A 36 8.95 -4.69 -7.45
CA MET A 36 8.70 -4.33 -6.05
C MET A 36 7.34 -3.61 -5.87
N VAL A 37 7.03 -2.66 -6.76
CA VAL A 37 5.76 -1.91 -6.74
C VAL A 37 4.58 -2.84 -7.03
N VAL A 38 4.66 -3.68 -8.05
CA VAL A 38 3.61 -4.66 -8.39
C VAL A 38 3.38 -5.63 -7.23
N ARG A 39 4.45 -6.15 -6.64
CA ARG A 39 4.35 -7.04 -5.48
C ARG A 39 3.68 -6.35 -4.29
N SER A 40 4.08 -5.12 -4.01
CA SER A 40 3.49 -4.33 -2.92
C SER A 40 2.02 -4.02 -3.18
N LEU A 41 1.64 -3.78 -4.43
CA LEU A 41 0.25 -3.60 -4.84
C LEU A 41 -0.60 -4.83 -4.54
N CYS A 42 -0.15 -6.02 -4.95
CA CYS A 42 -0.88 -7.27 -4.68
C CYS A 42 -1.15 -7.45 -3.17
N ARG A 43 -0.13 -7.19 -2.33
CA ARG A 43 -0.26 -7.28 -0.87
C ARG A 43 -1.18 -6.19 -0.30
N LEU A 44 -1.15 -4.99 -0.86
CA LEU A 44 -2.04 -3.89 -0.46
C LEU A 44 -3.50 -4.19 -0.83
N GLN A 45 -3.75 -4.76 -1.99
CA GLN A 45 -5.11 -5.15 -2.41
C GLN A 45 -5.71 -6.19 -1.45
N GLU A 46 -4.90 -7.12 -0.95
CA GLU A 46 -5.35 -8.10 0.04
C GLU A 46 -5.48 -7.53 1.47
N SER A 47 -4.93 -6.34 1.73
CA SER A 47 -4.89 -5.75 3.07
C SER A 47 -6.25 -5.23 3.54
N GLY A 48 -7.16 -4.93 2.61
CA GLY A 48 -8.54 -4.46 2.89
C GLY A 48 -8.69 -2.96 3.11
N PHE A 49 -7.59 -2.20 3.21
CA PHE A 49 -7.57 -0.75 3.45
C PHE A 49 -6.92 0.05 2.32
N TYR A 50 -6.72 -0.58 1.14
CA TYR A 50 -6.26 0.07 -0.08
C TYR A 50 -7.43 0.45 -0.98
N TYR A 51 -7.66 1.75 -1.17
CA TYR A 51 -8.82 2.30 -1.88
C TYR A 51 -8.57 2.57 -3.37
N GLY A 52 -7.43 2.13 -3.92
CA GLY A 52 -7.12 2.35 -5.33
C GLY A 52 -7.02 3.84 -5.69
N SER A 53 -7.57 4.19 -6.85
CA SER A 53 -7.39 5.50 -7.48
C SER A 53 -8.32 6.61 -6.97
N ILE A 54 -8.78 6.54 -5.71
CA ILE A 54 -9.54 7.65 -5.11
C ILE A 54 -8.67 8.90 -4.98
N ASN A 55 -9.29 10.07 -5.16
CA ASN A 55 -8.59 11.34 -5.03
C ASN A 55 -8.52 11.80 -3.56
N GLY A 56 -7.72 12.83 -3.29
CA GLY A 56 -7.55 13.36 -1.93
C GLY A 56 -8.84 13.92 -1.31
N LYS A 57 -9.76 14.46 -2.11
CA LYS A 57 -11.05 14.96 -1.61
C LYS A 57 -11.96 13.83 -1.14
N GLN A 58 -12.03 12.74 -1.92
CA GLN A 58 -12.76 11.53 -1.55
C GLN A 58 -12.19 10.89 -0.28
N ALA A 59 -10.85 10.79 -0.20
CA ALA A 59 -10.19 10.28 1.00
C ALA A 59 -10.47 11.15 2.24
N ASN A 60 -10.49 12.47 2.08
CA ASN A 60 -10.83 13.38 3.18
C ASN A 60 -12.28 13.17 3.65
N ALA A 61 -13.24 13.04 2.73
CA ALA A 61 -14.65 12.80 3.08
C ALA A 61 -14.84 11.46 3.81
N LEU A 62 -14.12 10.40 3.40
CA LEU A 62 -14.16 9.10 4.07
C LEU A 62 -13.61 9.13 5.49
N LEU A 63 -12.60 9.97 5.75
CA LEU A 63 -11.93 10.07 7.05
C LEU A 63 -12.50 11.19 7.94
N GLU A 64 -13.38 12.04 7.43
CA GLU A 64 -13.87 13.21 8.16
C GLU A 64 -14.61 12.83 9.44
N ASN A 65 -15.47 11.81 9.36
CA ASN A 65 -16.29 11.29 10.46
C ASN A 65 -15.64 10.14 11.24
N GLU A 66 -14.41 9.76 10.88
CA GLU A 66 -13.68 8.67 11.54
C GLU A 66 -12.89 9.19 12.74
N PRO A 67 -12.60 8.33 13.73
CA PRO A 67 -11.81 8.73 14.89
C PRO A 67 -10.38 9.08 14.49
N THR A 68 -9.77 9.97 15.26
CA THR A 68 -8.36 10.31 15.13
C THR A 68 -7.49 9.06 15.14
N GLY A 69 -6.54 9.02 14.22
CA GLY A 69 -5.65 7.90 13.99
C GLY A 69 -6.11 6.90 12.94
N THR A 70 -7.31 7.10 12.38
CA THR A 70 -7.82 6.28 11.27
C THR A 70 -7.12 6.65 9.97
N PHE A 71 -6.67 5.65 9.20
CA PHE A 71 -5.96 5.89 7.94
C PHE A 71 -6.39 4.94 6.82
N LEU A 72 -6.08 5.33 5.58
CA LEU A 72 -6.24 4.50 4.40
C LEU A 72 -5.08 4.70 3.43
N VAL A 73 -4.86 3.74 2.53
CA VAL A 73 -3.88 3.84 1.45
C VAL A 73 -4.60 3.99 0.12
N ARG A 74 -4.08 4.87 -0.75
CA ARG A 74 -4.61 5.11 -2.09
C ARG A 74 -3.49 5.43 -3.06
N ASP A 75 -3.81 5.50 -4.35
CA ASP A 75 -2.89 5.98 -5.36
C ASP A 75 -2.60 7.47 -5.16
N SER A 76 -1.37 7.89 -5.45
CA SER A 76 -1.07 9.31 -5.49
C SER A 76 -1.53 9.93 -6.80
N ALA A 77 -2.27 11.04 -6.69
CA ALA A 77 -2.60 11.90 -7.83
C ALA A 77 -1.37 12.61 -8.41
N ASP A 78 -0.27 12.67 -7.66
CA ASP A 78 0.99 13.25 -8.11
C ASP A 78 1.80 12.23 -8.91
N ILE A 79 2.25 12.60 -10.11
CA ILE A 79 2.99 11.71 -11.01
C ILE A 79 4.30 11.17 -10.41
N HIS A 80 4.90 11.89 -9.47
CA HIS A 80 6.20 11.52 -8.87
C HIS A 80 6.07 10.48 -7.75
N TYR A 81 4.85 10.17 -7.31
CA TYR A 81 4.62 9.25 -6.19
C TYR A 81 3.64 8.16 -6.60
N PHE A 82 3.88 6.91 -6.19
CA PHE A 82 2.96 5.83 -6.49
C PHE A 82 1.75 5.83 -5.54
N TYR A 83 2.01 5.97 -4.25
CA TYR A 83 1.02 5.79 -3.20
C TYR A 83 0.95 6.98 -2.25
N THR A 84 -0.18 7.12 -1.58
CA THR A 84 -0.41 8.13 -0.54
C THR A 84 -1.19 7.51 0.61
N ILE A 85 -0.74 7.77 1.84
CA ILE A 85 -1.46 7.44 3.07
C ILE A 85 -2.26 8.67 3.46
N SER A 86 -3.57 8.53 3.54
CA SER A 86 -4.45 9.54 4.10
C SER A 86 -4.78 9.15 5.53
N VAL A 87 -4.54 10.05 6.49
CA VAL A 87 -4.74 9.80 7.93
C VAL A 87 -5.52 10.94 8.57
N LYS A 88 -6.50 10.60 9.43
CA LYS A 88 -7.19 11.56 10.29
C LYS A 88 -6.31 11.90 11.49
N THR A 89 -5.87 13.15 11.59
CA THR A 89 -5.21 13.67 12.80
C THR A 89 -6.16 14.62 13.55
N ALA A 90 -5.77 15.04 14.75
CA ALA A 90 -6.51 16.05 15.52
C ALA A 90 -6.70 17.38 14.75
N LEU A 91 -5.80 17.70 13.81
CA LEU A 91 -5.84 18.90 12.97
C LEU A 91 -6.52 18.66 11.61
N GLY A 92 -7.24 17.54 11.47
CA GLY A 92 -7.92 17.13 10.23
C GLY A 92 -7.13 16.10 9.42
N VAL A 93 -7.58 15.84 8.19
CA VAL A 93 -6.98 14.79 7.36
C VAL A 93 -5.65 15.27 6.76
N ARG A 94 -4.59 14.48 6.96
CA ARG A 94 -3.26 14.70 6.40
C ARG A 94 -2.97 13.63 5.34
N ASN A 95 -2.22 14.01 4.31
CA ASN A 95 -1.87 13.15 3.18
C ASN A 95 -0.35 13.02 3.10
N LEU A 96 0.15 11.79 3.23
CA LEU A 96 1.56 11.47 3.27
C LEU A 96 1.93 10.67 2.04
N ARG A 97 2.82 11.21 1.22
CA ARG A 97 3.24 10.58 -0.03
C ARG A 97 4.39 9.62 0.26
N ILE A 98 4.30 8.41 -0.30
CA ILE A 98 5.32 7.39 -0.13
C ILE A 98 6.34 7.53 -1.27
N GLN A 99 7.60 7.74 -0.91
CA GLN A 99 8.72 7.78 -1.86
C GLN A 99 9.19 6.38 -2.18
N VAL A 100 9.74 6.23 -3.40
CA VAL A 100 10.18 4.94 -3.93
C VAL A 100 11.54 5.13 -4.57
N ASP A 101 12.54 4.43 -4.03
CA ASP A 101 13.85 4.28 -4.66
C ASP A 101 13.89 3.01 -5.52
N ASN A 102 15.06 2.63 -6.02
CA ASN A 102 15.21 1.45 -6.88
C ASN A 102 14.78 0.14 -6.18
N ASN A 103 14.92 0.06 -4.85
CA ASN A 103 14.68 -1.18 -4.09
C ASN A 103 13.95 -0.97 -2.76
N SER A 104 13.39 0.22 -2.49
CA SER A 104 12.69 0.47 -1.23
C SER A 104 11.64 1.57 -1.29
N PHE A 105 10.74 1.54 -0.31
CA PHE A 105 9.74 2.53 0.05
C PHE A 105 10.15 3.24 1.33
N TYR A 106 9.97 4.55 1.36
CA TYR A 106 10.25 5.36 2.53
C TYR A 106 9.30 6.57 2.58
N MET A 107 9.26 7.23 3.73
CA MET A 107 8.44 8.41 3.94
C MET A 107 9.29 9.48 4.63
N SER A 108 9.50 10.60 3.96
CA SER A 108 10.09 11.77 4.61
C SER A 108 9.06 12.39 5.54
N THR A 109 9.26 12.23 6.85
CA THR A 109 8.40 12.81 7.88
C THR A 109 8.89 14.19 8.33
N ASP A 110 10.18 14.48 8.16
CA ASP A 110 10.84 15.73 8.55
C ASP A 110 11.96 16.08 7.54
N PRO A 111 11.92 17.26 6.90
CA PRO A 111 12.97 17.68 5.96
C PRO A 111 14.35 17.87 6.61
N MET A 112 14.42 18.01 7.94
CA MET A 112 15.67 18.20 8.69
C MET A 112 16.29 16.87 9.18
N LYS A 113 15.58 15.74 9.01
CA LYS A 113 16.06 14.39 9.40
C LYS A 113 16.22 13.49 8.17
N SER A 114 16.87 14.00 7.13
CA SER A 114 17.14 13.28 5.88
C SER A 114 18.04 12.05 6.06
N ASP A 115 18.91 12.04 7.07
CA ASP A 115 20.05 11.12 7.09
C ASP A 115 19.75 9.73 7.67
N CYS A 116 18.55 9.50 8.22
CA CYS A 116 18.15 8.21 8.81
C CYS A 116 16.66 7.92 8.59
N VAL A 117 16.17 8.01 7.35
CA VAL A 117 14.81 7.56 7.03
C VAL A 117 14.80 6.04 6.86
N PRO A 118 13.91 5.29 7.53
CA PRO A 118 13.86 3.84 7.37
C PRO A 118 13.30 3.46 5.99
N HIS A 119 14.01 2.57 5.32
CA HIS A 119 13.66 2.04 4.01
C HIS A 119 13.04 0.65 4.13
N PHE A 120 11.99 0.38 3.37
CA PHE A 120 11.24 -0.89 3.43
C PHE A 120 11.04 -1.48 2.03
N ASP A 121 11.09 -2.79 1.90
CA ASP A 121 10.78 -3.49 0.65
C ASP A 121 9.26 -3.56 0.35
N CYS A 122 8.42 -3.20 1.31
CA CYS A 122 6.96 -3.30 1.23
C CYS A 122 6.26 -2.21 2.04
N ILE A 123 5.22 -1.61 1.46
CA ILE A 123 4.41 -0.56 2.08
C ILE A 123 3.76 -1.02 3.38
N LEU A 124 3.37 -2.29 3.48
CA LEU A 124 2.82 -2.83 4.72
C LEU A 124 3.83 -2.82 5.87
N LYS A 125 5.12 -3.07 5.58
CA LYS A 125 6.18 -2.99 6.59
C LYS A 125 6.42 -1.54 7.02
N LEU A 126 6.39 -0.62 6.05
CA LEU A 126 6.45 0.82 6.31
C LEU A 126 5.31 1.23 7.27
N ILE A 127 4.06 0.90 6.95
CA ILE A 127 2.91 1.23 7.79
C ILE A 127 3.05 0.62 9.19
N LYS A 128 3.45 -0.66 9.28
CA LYS A 128 3.65 -1.35 10.55
C LYS A 128 4.72 -0.67 11.42
N HIS A 129 5.76 -0.11 10.81
CA HIS A 129 6.82 0.61 11.53
C HIS A 129 6.32 1.94 12.12
N TYR A 130 5.51 2.68 11.38
CA TYR A 130 4.96 3.96 11.83
C TYR A 130 3.69 3.83 12.67
N MET A 131 3.14 2.62 12.80
CA MET A 131 2.03 2.31 13.70
C MET A 131 2.56 2.09 15.13
N PRO A 132 2.16 2.92 16.11
CA PRO A 132 2.62 2.77 17.48
C PRO A 132 2.10 1.45 18.08
N LEU A 133 3.02 0.51 18.32
CA LEU A 133 2.72 -0.74 19.03
C LEU A 133 2.87 -0.52 20.54
N GLY A 134 1.82 0.05 21.16
CA GLY A 134 1.68 0.07 22.62
C GLY A 134 2.15 1.34 23.35
N ILE A 135 2.03 1.28 24.68
CA ILE A 135 2.35 2.37 25.61
C ILE A 135 3.87 2.61 25.60
N GLY A 136 4.31 3.78 25.14
CA GLY A 136 5.73 4.15 25.02
C GLY A 136 6.29 4.18 23.60
N ALA A 137 5.46 3.97 22.58
CA ALA A 137 5.88 4.07 21.18
C ALA A 137 6.38 5.49 20.82
N LYS A 138 7.47 5.55 20.05
CA LYS A 138 8.07 6.81 19.57
C LYS A 138 7.07 7.56 18.70
N VAL A 139 6.57 8.70 19.19
CA VAL A 139 5.71 9.60 18.40
C VAL A 139 6.54 10.17 17.25
N THR A 140 6.18 9.81 16.02
CA THR A 140 6.77 10.41 14.83
C THR A 140 5.99 11.67 14.51
N PHE A 141 6.66 12.79 14.21
CA PHE A 141 5.99 14.02 13.83
C PHE A 141 6.10 14.22 12.32
N ILE A 142 5.02 14.69 11.70
CA ILE A 142 4.95 15.06 10.29
C ILE A 142 4.86 16.58 10.17
N TYR A 143 5.68 17.13 9.29
CA TYR A 143 5.68 18.56 8.98
C TYR A 143 4.79 18.83 7.76
N SER A 144 3.80 19.69 7.91
CA SER A 144 2.94 20.10 6.79
C SER A 144 2.53 21.56 6.92
N LYS A 145 2.82 22.37 5.90
CA LYS A 145 2.45 23.81 5.83
C LYS A 145 2.88 24.66 7.04
N GLY A 146 4.06 24.37 7.60
CA GLY A 146 4.59 25.12 8.76
C GLY A 146 4.08 24.64 10.12
N GLU A 147 3.20 23.64 10.16
CA GLU A 147 2.70 23.02 11.39
C GLU A 147 3.27 21.61 11.57
N THR A 148 3.63 21.27 12.81
CA THR A 148 3.97 19.91 13.22
C THR A 148 2.75 19.20 13.77
N ALA A 149 2.41 18.05 13.19
CA ALA A 149 1.35 17.19 13.71
C ALA A 149 1.95 15.82 14.07
N PRO A 150 1.52 15.18 15.17
CA PRO A 150 1.89 13.80 15.44
C PRO A 150 1.32 12.89 14.34
N LEU A 151 2.15 11.99 13.84
CA LEU A 151 1.75 10.91 12.94
C LEU A 151 1.10 9.81 13.77
N GLU A 152 -0.22 9.81 13.80
CA GLU A 152 -1.02 8.85 14.54
C GLU A 152 -1.56 7.81 13.55
N LEU A 153 -0.78 6.79 13.17
CA LEU A 153 -1.30 5.67 12.39
C LEU A 153 -1.82 4.59 13.33
N ILE A 154 -3.07 4.70 13.78
CA ILE A 154 -3.62 3.80 14.80
C ILE A 154 -4.41 2.66 14.16
N LYS A 155 -5.36 2.98 13.29
CA LYS A 155 -6.31 2.00 12.76
C LYS A 155 -6.51 2.15 11.24
N PRO A 156 -6.39 1.08 10.46
CA PRO A 156 -6.78 1.13 9.05
C PRO A 156 -8.31 1.19 8.87
N LEU A 157 -8.77 2.02 7.93
CA LEU A 157 -10.14 2.04 7.46
C LEU A 157 -10.32 0.92 6.44
N TYR A 158 -11.06 -0.12 6.82
CA TYR A 158 -11.34 -1.25 5.93
C TYR A 158 -12.57 -0.95 5.07
N HIS A 159 -12.50 -1.24 3.77
CA HIS A 159 -13.65 -1.17 2.86
C HIS A 159 -13.93 -2.50 2.15
N THR A 160 -12.93 -3.39 2.10
CA THR A 160 -13.07 -4.74 1.60
C THR A 160 -12.70 -5.72 2.68
N THR A 161 -13.52 -6.76 2.84
CA THR A 161 -13.18 -7.89 3.68
C THR A 161 -12.17 -8.76 2.94
N SER A 162 -11.01 -9.03 3.55
CA SER A 162 -10.07 -10.01 3.01
C SER A 162 -10.76 -11.37 2.82
N SER A 163 -10.35 -12.14 1.82
CA SER A 163 -10.88 -13.50 1.64
C SER A 163 -10.60 -14.38 2.86
N LEU A 164 -11.47 -15.37 3.12
CA LEU A 164 -11.23 -16.34 4.20
C LEU A 164 -9.86 -17.02 4.03
N GLN A 165 -9.47 -17.34 2.79
CA GLN A 165 -8.16 -17.89 2.47
C GLN A 165 -7.01 -16.99 2.96
N HIS A 166 -7.12 -15.68 2.75
CA HIS A 166 -6.12 -14.71 3.21
C HIS A 166 -6.12 -14.55 4.74
N LEU A 167 -7.29 -14.59 5.38
CA LEU A 167 -7.41 -14.57 6.84
C LEU A 167 -6.75 -15.81 7.46
N CYS A 168 -7.01 -17.00 6.90
CA CYS A 168 -6.34 -18.23 7.29
C CYS A 168 -4.83 -18.13 7.08
N ARG A 169 -4.36 -17.60 5.94
CA ARG A 169 -2.93 -17.38 5.70
C ARG A 169 -2.29 -16.47 6.75
N LYS A 170 -2.95 -15.35 7.11
CA LYS A 170 -2.46 -14.44 8.16
C LYS A 170 -2.35 -15.15 9.51
N GLN A 171 -3.38 -15.91 9.88
CA GLN A 171 -3.41 -16.66 11.13
C GLN A 171 -2.31 -17.72 11.17
N ILE A 172 -2.17 -18.51 10.10
CA ILE A 172 -1.13 -19.54 9.97
C ILE A 172 0.26 -18.91 10.01
N ASN A 173 0.51 -17.81 9.28
CA ASN A 173 1.81 -17.15 9.29
C ASN A 173 2.16 -16.54 10.64
N ARG A 174 1.17 -16.26 11.50
CA ARG A 174 1.38 -15.78 12.87
C ARG A 174 1.70 -16.91 13.83
N ASP A 175 0.98 -18.03 13.73
CA ASP A 175 1.05 -19.11 14.71
C ASP A 175 2.07 -20.21 14.31
N MET A 176 2.17 -20.57 13.02
CA MET A 176 3.16 -21.51 12.49
C MET A 176 4.50 -20.84 12.21
N SER A 177 5.33 -20.77 13.25
CA SER A 177 6.72 -20.32 13.18
C SER A 177 7.71 -21.45 12.84
N ALA A 178 7.32 -22.72 12.99
CA ALA A 178 8.19 -23.87 12.76
C ALA A 178 8.14 -24.35 11.29
N PRO A 179 9.30 -24.55 10.62
CA PRO A 179 9.34 -25.08 9.24
C PRO A 179 8.67 -26.45 9.10
N SER A 180 8.84 -27.32 10.09
CA SER A 180 8.36 -28.70 10.11
C SER A 180 6.83 -28.87 10.12
N GLU A 181 6.09 -27.85 10.50
CA GLU A 181 4.62 -27.84 10.41
C GLU A 181 4.12 -27.40 9.02
N ARG A 182 4.91 -26.58 8.33
CA ARG A 182 4.58 -26.11 6.97
C ARG A 182 4.78 -27.20 5.93
N ASP A 183 5.77 -28.07 6.14
CA ASP A 183 6.09 -29.18 5.23
C ASP A 183 4.97 -30.24 5.15
N GLN A 184 4.04 -30.23 6.11
CA GLN A 184 2.87 -31.12 6.13
C GLN A 184 1.69 -30.60 5.29
N LEU A 185 1.75 -29.34 4.84
CA LEU A 185 0.69 -28.75 4.02
C LEU A 185 0.88 -29.10 2.52
N PRO A 186 -0.20 -29.16 1.72
CA PRO A 186 -0.09 -29.30 0.28
C PRO A 186 0.77 -28.18 -0.34
N VAL A 187 1.56 -28.50 -1.36
CA VAL A 187 2.51 -27.57 -2.02
C VAL A 187 1.84 -26.27 -2.48
N SER A 188 0.60 -26.33 -2.96
CA SER A 188 -0.18 -25.14 -3.37
C SER A 188 -0.46 -24.19 -2.20
N VAL A 189 -0.72 -24.72 -1.01
CA VAL A 189 -0.95 -23.94 0.21
C VAL A 189 0.39 -23.37 0.70
N GLN A 190 1.46 -24.16 0.70
CA GLN A 190 2.79 -23.67 1.05
C GLN A 190 3.18 -22.45 0.19
N GLN A 191 3.05 -22.57 -1.14
CA GLN A 191 3.34 -21.46 -2.06
C GLN A 191 2.51 -20.22 -1.75
N TYR A 192 1.20 -20.40 -1.53
CA TYR A 192 0.30 -19.31 -1.17
C TYR A 192 0.68 -18.60 0.15
N LEU A 193 1.18 -19.35 1.14
CA LEU A 193 1.70 -18.79 2.39
C LEU A 193 3.00 -18.01 2.15
N PHE A 194 3.92 -18.53 1.33
CA PHE A 194 5.22 -17.92 1.02
C PHE A 194 5.11 -16.60 0.26
N ASP A 195 4.22 -16.49 -0.73
CA ASP A 195 4.09 -15.30 -1.59
C ASP A 195 3.87 -14.00 -0.78
N TYR A 196 3.17 -14.11 0.35
CA TYR A 196 2.91 -13.01 1.26
C TYR A 196 4.06 -12.71 2.24
N ASN A 197 4.92 -13.69 2.52
CA ASN A 197 5.78 -13.70 3.69
C ASN A 197 7.26 -13.43 3.43
N GLU A 198 7.67 -12.86 2.29
CA GLU A 198 9.09 -12.49 2.09
C GLU A 198 9.52 -11.38 3.06
N THR A 199 9.87 -11.82 4.27
CA THR A 199 10.99 -11.37 5.06
C THR A 199 12.26 -11.81 4.32
N PRO A 200 13.13 -10.88 3.89
CA PRO A 200 14.51 -11.28 3.72
C PRO A 200 15.02 -11.69 5.11
N ARG A 201 15.51 -12.93 5.22
CA ARG A 201 16.43 -13.30 6.31
C ARG A 201 17.69 -12.46 6.20
#